data_AF-A0A8H6S2S9-F1
#
_entry.id   AF-A0A8H6S2S9-F1
#
_cell.length_a   1.000
_cell.length_b   1.000
_cell.length_c   1.000
_cell.angle_alpha   90.00
_cell.angle_beta   90.00
_cell.angle_gamma   90.00
#
_symmetry.space_group_name_H-M   'P 1'
#
loop_
_entity.id
_entity.type
_entity.pdbx_description
1 polymer ?
#
loop_
_entity_poly.entity_id
_entity_poly.type
_entity_poly.pdbx_seq_one_letter_code
_entity_poly.pdbx_strand_id
1 'polypeptide(L)'
;MAKLMRMKGPNGLRPCRTCKILGISGENNTHYVPCFRHDGESYDPLDLPLRTHDEFIDDAVSVEKATTNAEAERRAKDTGINGLPVLATLSSLEFPASTCSHSGATYKKLDVGTGDYILQPKVVEDIGRDCVAAGDTTPTAFGARVPNIATQLHYFTAESYTLWTTLLAPVVLRGRFPHKRYYDHFLGLVDIFNDCLSMSLSREYVDNDLRARIGKWVTDYERYYYQYDESRLSACPLTIHALLHIPDDILNGGPMWTYWNYITESFSRRLREIAQNTAIKVKYQLYTELDLSPWHEEELSGHVVAGYNGIRVLRPRATGPLSNRLTTAVSEHIQNRYRVSPAVALQSLPDDFTHWGRISFLASGGDKMRGADLVHHSEGYMTRDASFVKASHFLYWTLGLIPFSTRTMLIQMLIIRAKHELMSDRWPMDNSSAFSNSPSLFHLSVTRPPVRSFSPPFAQ
;
A
#
# COMPACT_ATOMS: atom_id res chain seq x y z
N MET A 1 -7.50 -13.11 3.59
CA MET A 1 -8.68 -12.35 4.07
C MET A 1 -9.97 -13.15 4.26
N ALA A 2 -10.34 -14.12 3.41
CA ALA A 2 -11.59 -14.89 3.56
C ALA A 2 -11.85 -15.45 4.97
N LYS A 3 -10.82 -16.00 5.63
CA LYS A 3 -10.93 -16.49 7.02
C LYS A 3 -11.21 -15.39 8.05
N LEU A 4 -10.70 -14.17 7.83
CA LEU A 4 -10.92 -13.01 8.70
C LEU A 4 -12.38 -12.53 8.61
N MET A 5 -12.94 -12.54 7.41
CA MET A 5 -14.37 -12.29 7.16
C MET A 5 -15.25 -13.50 7.45
N ARG A 6 -14.67 -14.62 7.88
CA ARG A 6 -15.35 -15.92 8.06
C ARG A 6 -16.13 -16.38 6.84
N MET A 7 -15.75 -15.99 5.61
CA MET A 7 -16.37 -16.50 4.38
C MET A 7 -16.10 -18.00 4.18
N LYS A 8 -17.04 -18.71 3.56
CA LYS A 8 -16.80 -20.03 2.96
C LYS A 8 -15.71 -19.91 1.89
N GLY A 9 -15.00 -21.01 1.67
CA GLY A 9 -13.91 -21.06 0.70
C GLY A 9 -14.39 -20.85 -0.75
N PRO A 10 -13.46 -20.68 -1.71
CA PRO A 10 -13.77 -20.40 -3.11
C PRO A 10 -14.56 -21.52 -3.81
N ASN A 11 -14.60 -22.72 -3.23
CA ASN A 11 -15.37 -23.86 -3.75
C ASN A 11 -16.78 -23.97 -3.14
N GLY A 12 -17.21 -22.99 -2.33
CA GLY A 12 -18.52 -22.99 -1.67
C GLY A 12 -19.68 -22.63 -2.62
N LEU A 13 -20.91 -22.90 -2.19
CA LEU A 13 -22.12 -22.61 -2.96
C LEU A 13 -22.35 -21.11 -3.21
N ARG A 14 -21.95 -20.24 -2.27
CA ARG A 14 -21.90 -18.78 -2.49
C ARG A 14 -20.49 -18.28 -2.18
N PRO A 15 -19.55 -18.44 -3.13
CA PRO A 15 -18.13 -18.25 -2.84
C PRO A 15 -17.69 -16.78 -2.91
N CYS A 16 -18.51 -15.91 -3.51
CA CYS A 16 -18.23 -14.48 -3.58
C CYS A 16 -18.50 -13.78 -2.25
N ARG A 17 -17.53 -12.94 -1.84
CA ARG A 17 -17.65 -12.09 -0.65
C ARG A 17 -18.56 -10.88 -0.86
N THR A 18 -18.64 -10.37 -2.09
CA THR A 18 -19.27 -9.08 -2.39
C THR A 18 -20.72 -9.25 -2.80
N CYS A 19 -21.06 -10.32 -3.51
CA CYS A 19 -22.43 -10.59 -3.93
C CYS A 19 -22.90 -11.99 -3.51
N LYS A 20 -24.19 -12.24 -3.70
CA LYS A 20 -24.88 -13.49 -3.39
C LYS A 20 -24.94 -14.43 -4.60
N ILE A 21 -24.04 -14.32 -5.58
CA ILE A 21 -24.04 -15.22 -6.74
C ILE A 21 -23.99 -16.70 -6.28
N LEU A 22 -24.86 -17.51 -6.86
CA LEU A 22 -24.90 -18.95 -6.59
C LEU A 22 -23.87 -19.67 -7.45
N GLY A 23 -23.14 -20.62 -6.93
CA GLY A 23 -22.20 -21.43 -7.69
C GLY A 23 -22.89 -22.62 -8.36
N ILE A 24 -22.46 -22.98 -9.56
CA ILE A 24 -22.84 -24.21 -10.23
C ILE A 24 -21.80 -25.29 -9.89
N SER A 25 -22.27 -26.44 -9.44
CA SER A 25 -21.40 -27.58 -9.13
C SER A 25 -20.80 -28.15 -10.42
N GLY A 26 -19.48 -28.12 -10.53
CA GLY A 26 -18.74 -28.85 -11.55
C GLY A 26 -18.11 -30.13 -10.99
N GLU A 27 -17.12 -30.65 -11.71
CA GLU A 27 -16.38 -31.84 -11.28
C GLU A 27 -15.68 -31.63 -9.91
N ASN A 28 -15.56 -32.72 -9.15
CA ASN A 28 -14.90 -32.76 -7.84
C ASN A 28 -15.52 -31.82 -6.79
N ASN A 29 -16.84 -31.61 -6.84
CA ASN A 29 -17.59 -30.81 -5.86
C ASN A 29 -17.08 -29.34 -5.76
N THR A 30 -16.47 -28.85 -6.84
CA THR A 30 -16.05 -27.45 -6.96
C THR A 30 -17.18 -26.64 -7.56
N HIS A 31 -17.54 -25.54 -6.92
CA HIS A 31 -18.52 -24.61 -7.46
C HIS A 31 -17.84 -23.52 -8.31
N TYR A 32 -18.41 -23.24 -9.47
CA TYR A 32 -18.00 -22.18 -10.39
C TYR A 32 -19.10 -21.15 -10.53
N VAL A 33 -18.77 -19.93 -10.95
CA VAL A 33 -19.69 -18.79 -10.87
C VAL A 33 -19.86 -18.11 -12.23
N PRO A 34 -20.39 -18.82 -13.24
CA PRO A 34 -20.70 -18.18 -14.51
C PRO A 34 -21.88 -17.21 -14.36
N CYS A 35 -21.82 -16.12 -15.13
CA CYS A 35 -22.93 -15.23 -15.38
C CYS A 35 -23.97 -15.92 -16.27
N PHE A 36 -23.55 -16.50 -17.40
CA PHE A 36 -24.45 -17.28 -18.26
C PHE A 36 -24.77 -18.67 -17.69
N ARG A 37 -26.05 -19.05 -17.75
CA ARG A 37 -26.56 -20.36 -17.31
C ARG A 37 -27.61 -20.92 -18.26
N HIS A 38 -27.60 -22.24 -18.42
CA HIS A 38 -28.56 -22.97 -19.24
C HIS A 38 -29.92 -23.16 -18.57
N ASP A 39 -29.99 -23.02 -17.24
CA ASP A 39 -31.21 -23.17 -16.46
C ASP A 39 -32.17 -21.96 -16.55
N GLY A 40 -31.77 -20.90 -17.25
CA GLY A 40 -32.55 -19.66 -17.39
C GLY A 40 -32.29 -18.62 -16.31
N GLU A 41 -31.53 -18.94 -15.27
CA GLU A 41 -31.23 -18.07 -14.13
C GLU A 41 -29.87 -17.35 -14.31
N SER A 42 -29.64 -16.80 -15.50
CA SER A 42 -28.41 -16.07 -15.82
C SER A 42 -28.32 -14.75 -15.03
N TYR A 43 -27.11 -14.35 -14.67
CA TYR A 43 -26.84 -13.08 -13.99
C TYR A 43 -26.41 -12.01 -14.98
N ASP A 44 -26.97 -10.81 -14.85
CA ASP A 44 -26.44 -9.62 -15.52
C ASP A 44 -25.12 -9.22 -14.83
N PRO A 45 -23.99 -9.14 -15.55
CA PRO A 45 -22.73 -8.65 -15.01
C PRO A 45 -22.80 -7.23 -14.41
N LEU A 46 -23.79 -6.42 -14.81
CA LEU A 46 -23.99 -5.05 -14.35
C LEU A 46 -25.02 -4.94 -13.21
N ASP A 47 -25.82 -5.97 -12.96
CA ASP A 47 -26.86 -6.01 -11.91
C ASP A 47 -26.72 -7.29 -11.06
N LEU A 48 -25.61 -7.38 -10.34
CA LEU A 48 -25.34 -8.50 -9.43
C LEU A 48 -26.07 -8.30 -8.10
N PRO A 49 -26.50 -9.38 -7.42
CA PRO A 49 -27.13 -9.29 -6.11
C PRO A 49 -26.09 -9.01 -5.01
N LEU A 50 -25.65 -7.75 -4.90
CA LEU A 50 -24.67 -7.31 -3.91
C LEU A 50 -25.16 -7.58 -2.48
N ARG A 51 -24.20 -7.83 -1.57
CA ARG A 51 -24.46 -7.96 -0.13
C ARG A 51 -24.37 -6.59 0.50
N THR A 52 -25.34 -6.23 1.34
CA THR A 52 -25.23 -5.05 2.21
C THR A 52 -24.56 -5.41 3.55
N HIS A 53 -24.19 -4.40 4.32
CA HIS A 53 -23.67 -4.59 5.68
C HIS A 53 -24.65 -5.33 6.58
N ASP A 54 -25.87 -4.85 6.67
CA ASP A 54 -26.88 -5.41 7.56
C ASP A 54 -27.19 -6.85 7.16
N GLU A 55 -27.35 -7.14 5.86
CA GLU A 55 -27.54 -8.51 5.36
C GLU A 55 -26.37 -9.42 5.74
N PHE A 56 -25.13 -8.95 5.57
CA PHE A 56 -23.95 -9.73 5.92
C PHE A 56 -23.92 -10.06 7.43
N ILE A 57 -24.22 -9.07 8.28
CA ILE A 57 -24.24 -9.24 9.73
C ILE A 57 -25.38 -10.17 10.16
N ASP A 58 -26.57 -10.01 9.61
CA ASP A 58 -27.72 -10.86 9.90
C ASP A 58 -27.45 -12.32 9.51
N ASP A 59 -26.92 -12.56 8.32
CA ASP A 59 -26.51 -13.89 7.87
C ASP A 59 -25.46 -14.49 8.82
N ALA A 60 -24.46 -13.71 9.22
CA ALA A 60 -23.39 -14.15 10.11
C ALA A 60 -23.90 -14.48 11.53
N VAL A 61 -24.80 -13.65 12.07
CA VAL A 61 -25.44 -13.85 13.37
C VAL A 61 -26.40 -15.05 13.31
N SER A 62 -27.08 -15.28 12.18
CA SER A 62 -27.96 -16.43 11.99
C SER A 62 -27.19 -17.75 12.14
N VAL A 63 -25.93 -17.80 11.69
CA VAL A 63 -25.06 -18.97 11.83
C VAL A 63 -24.66 -19.20 13.29
N GLU A 64 -24.32 -18.15 14.02
CA GLU A 64 -23.96 -18.22 15.45
C GLU A 64 -25.16 -18.57 16.35
N LYS A 65 -26.37 -18.18 15.96
CA LYS A 65 -27.63 -18.50 16.66
C LYS A 65 -28.13 -19.93 16.39
N ALA A 66 -27.46 -20.72 15.57
CA ALA A 66 -27.89 -22.08 15.28
C ALA A 66 -27.78 -22.97 16.53
N THR A 67 -28.82 -23.75 16.82
CA THR A 67 -28.88 -24.62 18.01
C THR A 67 -28.03 -25.87 17.88
N THR A 68 -27.67 -26.27 16.65
CA THR A 68 -26.86 -27.46 16.37
C THR A 68 -25.79 -27.16 15.32
N ASN A 69 -24.69 -27.91 15.35
CA ASN A 69 -23.62 -27.79 14.34
C ASN A 69 -24.12 -28.09 12.92
N ALA A 70 -25.08 -29.00 12.77
CA ALA A 70 -25.66 -29.32 11.46
C ALA A 70 -26.45 -28.13 10.88
N GLU A 71 -27.22 -27.46 11.72
CA GLU A 71 -27.96 -26.25 11.32
C GLU A 71 -27.02 -25.08 11.03
N ALA A 72 -25.96 -24.90 11.83
CA ALA A 72 -24.93 -23.89 11.59
C ALA A 72 -24.27 -24.11 10.22
N GLU A 73 -23.89 -25.35 9.90
CA GLU A 73 -23.25 -25.68 8.64
C GLU A 73 -24.20 -25.53 7.44
N ARG A 74 -25.50 -25.84 7.61
CA ARG A 74 -26.52 -25.60 6.59
C ARG A 74 -26.66 -24.11 6.28
N ARG A 75 -26.88 -23.28 7.31
CA ARG A 75 -26.96 -21.80 7.17
C ARG A 75 -25.69 -21.24 6.54
N ALA A 76 -24.53 -21.73 6.97
CA ALA A 76 -23.25 -21.26 6.44
C ALA A 76 -23.02 -21.63 4.97
N LYS A 77 -23.54 -22.78 4.52
CA LYS A 77 -23.54 -23.15 3.09
C LYS A 77 -24.50 -22.28 2.28
N ASP A 78 -25.70 -22.03 2.82
CA ASP A 78 -26.75 -21.26 2.16
C ASP A 78 -26.34 -19.79 1.98
N THR A 79 -25.68 -19.18 2.96
CA THR A 79 -25.25 -17.77 2.93
C THR A 79 -23.83 -17.58 2.41
N GLY A 80 -22.98 -18.61 2.48
CA GLY A 80 -21.55 -18.52 2.22
C GLY A 80 -20.73 -17.89 3.37
N ILE A 81 -21.32 -17.71 4.56
CA ILE A 81 -20.67 -17.09 5.73
C ILE A 81 -20.59 -18.12 6.88
N ASN A 82 -19.44 -18.31 7.51
CA ASN A 82 -19.21 -19.24 8.62
C ASN A 82 -19.45 -18.65 10.02
N GLY A 83 -19.93 -17.42 10.12
CA GLY A 83 -20.24 -16.72 11.37
C GLY A 83 -19.73 -15.29 11.42
N LEU A 84 -19.90 -14.64 12.57
CA LEU A 84 -19.62 -13.22 12.76
C LEU A 84 -18.11 -12.93 12.76
N PRO A 85 -17.59 -12.05 11.87
CA PRO A 85 -16.20 -11.62 11.92
C PRO A 85 -15.91 -10.87 13.21
N VAL A 86 -14.75 -11.11 13.84
CA VAL A 86 -14.33 -10.36 15.04
C VAL A 86 -14.30 -8.85 14.77
N LEU A 87 -13.91 -8.47 13.55
CA LEU A 87 -13.82 -7.09 13.12
C LEU A 87 -15.18 -6.40 12.94
N ALA A 88 -16.29 -7.15 12.96
CA ALA A 88 -17.64 -6.55 12.96
C ALA A 88 -17.95 -5.77 14.25
N THR A 89 -17.13 -5.92 15.29
CA THR A 89 -17.23 -5.10 16.51
C THR A 89 -16.75 -3.66 16.33
N LEU A 90 -16.02 -3.37 15.23
CA LEU A 90 -15.50 -2.04 14.94
C LEU A 90 -16.54 -1.26 14.11
N SER A 91 -17.13 -0.23 14.71
CA SER A 91 -18.13 0.63 14.05
C SER A 91 -17.59 1.42 12.84
N SER A 92 -16.28 1.47 12.68
CA SER A 92 -15.61 2.09 11.54
C SER A 92 -15.46 1.16 10.32
N LEU A 93 -15.91 -0.10 10.42
CA LEU A 93 -15.79 -1.09 9.35
C LEU A 93 -17.16 -1.54 8.87
N GLU A 94 -17.31 -1.57 7.55
CA GLU A 94 -18.49 -2.07 6.86
C GLU A 94 -18.13 -3.38 6.14
N PHE A 95 -18.98 -4.40 6.25
CA PHE A 95 -18.78 -5.70 5.61
C PHE A 95 -19.73 -5.85 4.43
N PRO A 96 -19.29 -6.31 3.25
CA PRO A 96 -17.93 -6.75 2.92
C PRO A 96 -16.95 -5.62 2.51
N ALA A 97 -17.43 -4.38 2.37
CA ALA A 97 -16.73 -3.28 1.69
C ALA A 97 -15.34 -2.93 2.27
N SER A 98 -15.15 -2.95 3.59
CA SER A 98 -13.92 -2.46 4.26
C SER A 98 -12.75 -3.46 4.29
N THR A 99 -12.80 -4.53 3.49
CA THR A 99 -11.73 -5.55 3.47
C THR A 99 -11.17 -5.72 2.05
N CYS A 100 -9.86 -5.94 1.92
CA CYS A 100 -9.23 -6.10 0.62
C CYS A 100 -9.47 -7.49 0.01
N SER A 101 -9.65 -7.54 -1.31
CA SER A 101 -9.81 -8.76 -2.10
C SER A 101 -8.50 -9.56 -2.18
N HIS A 102 -8.52 -10.84 -1.77
CA HIS A 102 -7.47 -11.82 -2.09
C HIS A 102 -8.09 -12.92 -2.95
N SER A 103 -7.70 -12.99 -4.22
CA SER A 103 -8.06 -14.09 -5.11
C SER A 103 -6.78 -14.83 -5.51
N GLY A 104 -6.40 -15.81 -4.71
CA GLY A 104 -5.42 -16.81 -5.13
C GLY A 104 -6.17 -17.90 -5.90
N ALA A 105 -5.97 -18.00 -7.21
CA ALA A 105 -6.44 -19.14 -7.98
C ALA A 105 -5.27 -20.01 -8.41
N THR A 106 -5.48 -21.32 -8.30
CA THR A 106 -4.63 -22.32 -8.96
C THR A 106 -5.28 -22.62 -10.30
N TYR A 107 -4.58 -22.36 -11.40
CA TYR A 107 -5.13 -22.59 -12.74
C TYR A 107 -5.31 -24.09 -12.96
N LYS A 108 -6.55 -24.51 -13.24
CA LYS A 108 -6.85 -25.89 -13.62
C LYS A 108 -6.51 -26.05 -15.10
N LYS A 109 -6.01 -27.23 -15.51
CA LYS A 109 -5.68 -27.51 -16.93
C LYS A 109 -6.97 -27.42 -17.75
N LEU A 110 -7.19 -26.29 -18.42
CA LEU A 110 -8.29 -26.07 -19.36
C LEU A 110 -7.82 -26.42 -20.76
N ASP A 111 -8.58 -27.23 -21.48
CA ASP A 111 -8.41 -27.38 -22.93
C ASP A 111 -9.00 -26.16 -23.68
N VAL A 112 -8.86 -26.12 -25.00
CA VAL A 112 -9.29 -25.00 -25.84
C VAL A 112 -10.77 -25.02 -26.24
N GLY A 113 -11.44 -26.16 -26.09
CA GLY A 113 -12.79 -26.39 -26.61
C GLY A 113 -12.83 -26.15 -28.11
N THR A 114 -13.73 -25.27 -28.54
CA THR A 114 -13.85 -24.79 -29.93
C THR A 114 -12.95 -23.59 -30.25
N GLY A 115 -12.15 -23.13 -29.29
CA GLY A 115 -11.26 -21.99 -29.43
C GLY A 115 -9.89 -22.36 -30.02
N ASP A 116 -9.13 -21.33 -30.41
CA ASP A 116 -7.75 -21.49 -30.90
C ASP A 116 -6.85 -20.37 -30.36
N TYR A 117 -6.58 -20.48 -29.06
CA TYR A 117 -5.81 -19.49 -28.28
C TYR A 117 -4.53 -20.07 -27.66
N ILE A 118 -4.17 -21.32 -27.98
CA ILE A 118 -2.89 -21.89 -27.55
C ILE A 118 -1.79 -21.33 -28.44
N LEU A 119 -0.78 -20.72 -27.82
CA LEU A 119 0.44 -20.33 -28.51
C LEU A 119 1.28 -21.58 -28.80
N GLN A 120 1.86 -21.65 -29.99
CA GLN A 120 2.79 -22.72 -30.34
C GLN A 120 3.97 -22.74 -29.36
N PRO A 121 4.50 -23.91 -28.98
CA PRO A 121 5.60 -24.00 -28.00
C PRO A 121 6.79 -23.11 -28.36
N LYS A 122 7.14 -23.04 -29.65
CA LYS A 122 8.23 -22.19 -30.13
C LYS A 122 7.99 -20.71 -29.89
N VAL A 123 6.75 -20.25 -30.05
CA VAL A 123 6.36 -18.87 -29.78
C VAL A 123 6.50 -18.55 -28.29
N VAL A 124 6.13 -19.48 -27.41
CA VAL A 124 6.28 -19.32 -25.96
C VAL A 124 7.76 -19.25 -25.56
N GLU A 125 8.62 -20.10 -26.14
CA GLU A 125 10.07 -20.02 -25.97
C GLU A 125 10.64 -18.67 -26.41
N ASP A 126 10.21 -18.16 -27.57
CA ASP A 126 10.64 -16.87 -28.10
C ASP A 126 10.24 -15.73 -27.17
N ILE A 127 8.98 -15.71 -26.70
CA ILE A 127 8.49 -14.74 -25.70
C ILE A 127 9.33 -14.82 -24.43
N GLY A 128 9.66 -16.02 -23.96
CA GLY A 128 10.51 -16.23 -22.79
C GLY A 128 11.90 -15.62 -22.93
N ARG A 129 12.53 -15.74 -24.12
CA ARG A 129 13.82 -15.09 -24.41
C ARG A 129 13.68 -13.56 -24.46
N ASP A 130 12.62 -13.05 -25.08
CA ASP A 130 12.36 -11.61 -25.18
C ASP A 130 12.13 -10.97 -23.79
N CYS A 131 11.46 -11.67 -22.87
CA CYS A 131 11.30 -11.22 -21.48
C CYS A 131 12.64 -11.05 -20.76
N VAL A 132 13.56 -12.02 -20.91
CA VAL A 132 14.89 -11.97 -20.29
C VAL A 132 15.72 -10.82 -20.89
N ALA A 133 15.70 -10.68 -22.22
CA ALA A 133 16.43 -9.62 -22.92
C ALA A 133 15.92 -8.22 -22.54
N ALA A 134 14.60 -8.05 -22.38
CA ALA A 134 14.02 -6.78 -21.91
C ALA A 134 14.56 -6.38 -20.53
N GLY A 135 14.81 -7.35 -19.65
CA GLY A 135 15.34 -7.12 -18.31
C GLY A 135 16.70 -6.41 -18.26
N ASP A 136 17.49 -6.44 -19.33
CA ASP A 136 18.75 -5.68 -19.42
C ASP A 136 18.54 -4.19 -19.68
N THR A 137 17.35 -3.81 -20.16
CA THR A 137 17.01 -2.43 -20.53
C THR A 137 15.93 -1.82 -19.63
N THR A 138 15.18 -2.63 -18.87
CA THR A 138 14.16 -2.16 -17.93
C THR A 138 14.81 -1.38 -16.77
N PRO A 139 14.48 -0.08 -16.57
CA PRO A 139 15.03 0.67 -15.46
C PRO A 139 14.58 0.08 -14.12
N THR A 140 15.49 0.05 -13.14
CA THR A 140 15.22 -0.50 -11.80
C THR A 140 14.03 0.17 -11.09
N ALA A 141 13.68 1.40 -11.47
CA ALA A 141 12.49 2.10 -10.97
C ALA A 141 11.16 1.39 -11.31
N PHE A 142 11.13 0.54 -12.33
CA PHE A 142 9.97 -0.25 -12.73
C PHE A 142 9.88 -1.61 -12.03
N GLY A 143 10.80 -1.94 -11.13
CA GLY A 143 10.76 -3.16 -10.33
C GLY A 143 11.70 -4.27 -10.80
N ALA A 144 11.40 -5.50 -10.38
CA ALA A 144 12.25 -6.66 -10.62
C ALA A 144 12.27 -7.09 -12.10
N ARG A 145 13.37 -7.75 -12.51
CA ARG A 145 13.47 -8.39 -13.83
C ARG A 145 12.42 -9.50 -13.96
N VAL A 146 11.68 -9.50 -15.06
CA VAL A 146 10.69 -10.55 -15.35
C VAL A 146 11.41 -11.84 -15.75
N PRO A 147 11.20 -12.97 -15.06
CA PRO A 147 11.82 -14.25 -15.42
C PRO A 147 11.34 -14.79 -16.77
N ASN A 148 12.01 -15.81 -17.29
CA ASN A 148 11.58 -16.46 -18.52
C ASN A 148 10.23 -17.19 -18.32
N ILE A 149 9.16 -16.74 -18.98
CA ILE A 149 7.82 -17.32 -18.80
C ILE A 149 7.72 -18.79 -19.23
N ALA A 150 8.55 -19.24 -20.17
CA ALA A 150 8.53 -20.61 -20.69
C ALA A 150 9.21 -21.60 -19.75
N THR A 151 10.31 -21.22 -19.10
CA THR A 151 11.16 -22.13 -18.32
C THR A 151 11.17 -21.85 -16.82
N GLN A 152 10.80 -20.64 -16.41
CA GLN A 152 10.96 -20.10 -15.06
C GLN A 152 9.63 -19.59 -14.47
N LEU A 153 8.49 -20.12 -14.92
CA LEU A 153 7.17 -19.74 -14.41
C LEU A 153 7.04 -19.87 -12.88
N HIS A 154 7.74 -20.82 -12.27
CA HIS A 154 7.76 -21.01 -10.81
C HIS A 154 8.48 -19.89 -10.04
N TYR A 155 9.27 -19.06 -10.71
CA TYR A 155 9.89 -17.85 -10.13
C TYR A 155 9.00 -16.61 -10.26
N PHE A 156 7.87 -16.69 -10.97
CA PHE A 156 6.99 -15.52 -11.10
C PHE A 156 6.34 -15.19 -9.75
N THR A 157 6.67 -14.01 -9.26
CA THR A 157 5.97 -13.36 -8.16
C THR A 157 4.75 -12.61 -8.68
N ALA A 158 3.87 -12.17 -7.78
CA ALA A 158 2.79 -11.26 -8.15
C ALA A 158 3.34 -10.02 -8.89
N GLU A 159 4.45 -9.44 -8.42
CA GLU A 159 5.09 -8.28 -9.07
C GLU A 159 5.51 -8.61 -10.50
N SER A 160 6.11 -9.79 -10.71
CA SER A 160 6.51 -10.27 -12.04
C SER A 160 5.31 -10.41 -12.97
N TYR A 161 4.18 -10.94 -12.46
CA TYR A 161 2.93 -11.03 -13.23
C TYR A 161 2.37 -9.65 -13.57
N THR A 162 2.40 -8.69 -12.64
CA THR A 162 1.95 -7.32 -12.89
C THR A 162 2.78 -6.67 -14.01
N LEU A 163 4.11 -6.69 -13.88
CA LEU A 163 5.02 -6.11 -14.88
C LEU A 163 4.94 -6.79 -16.23
N TRP A 164 4.88 -8.13 -16.24
CA TRP A 164 4.72 -8.88 -17.48
C TRP A 164 3.41 -8.50 -18.16
N THR A 165 2.29 -8.48 -17.43
CA THR A 165 0.96 -8.23 -18.00
C THR A 165 0.81 -6.82 -18.53
N THR A 166 1.28 -5.80 -17.81
CA THR A 166 1.04 -4.39 -18.18
C THR A 166 2.09 -3.81 -19.11
N LEU A 167 3.34 -4.30 -19.08
CA LEU A 167 4.45 -3.71 -19.84
C LEU A 167 4.93 -4.59 -21.00
N LEU A 168 5.15 -5.89 -20.76
CA LEU A 168 5.80 -6.77 -21.74
C LEU A 168 4.79 -7.47 -22.66
N ALA A 169 3.77 -8.09 -22.08
CA ALA A 169 2.78 -8.91 -22.75
C ALA A 169 2.09 -8.20 -23.94
N PRO A 170 1.68 -6.91 -23.84
CA PRO A 170 1.09 -6.21 -24.98
C PRO A 170 1.99 -6.16 -26.21
N VAL A 171 3.31 -6.09 -25.99
CA VAL A 171 4.31 -6.02 -27.06
C VAL A 171 4.66 -7.43 -27.56
N VAL A 172 5.03 -8.34 -26.66
CA VAL A 172 5.55 -9.67 -27.05
C VAL A 172 4.48 -10.61 -27.59
N LEU A 173 3.19 -10.40 -27.23
CA LEU A 173 2.07 -11.19 -27.76
C LEU A 173 1.51 -10.67 -29.08
N ARG A 174 1.97 -9.50 -29.56
CA ARG A 174 1.42 -8.85 -30.75
C ARG A 174 1.60 -9.73 -31.99
N GLY A 175 0.49 -10.09 -32.63
CA GLY A 175 0.49 -10.92 -33.83
C GLY A 175 0.89 -12.38 -33.61
N ARG A 176 0.91 -12.86 -32.35
CA ARG A 176 1.31 -14.23 -32.00
C ARG A 176 0.15 -15.21 -31.83
N PHE A 177 -1.07 -14.70 -31.61
CA PHE A 177 -2.28 -15.53 -31.50
C PHE A 177 -2.79 -15.94 -32.89
N PRO A 178 -3.33 -17.18 -33.05
CA PRO A 178 -3.98 -17.61 -34.29
C PRO A 178 -5.14 -16.69 -34.71
N HIS A 179 -5.90 -16.22 -33.74
CA HIS A 179 -6.98 -15.25 -33.95
C HIS A 179 -6.79 -13.98 -33.12
N LYS A 180 -6.86 -12.83 -33.81
CA LYS A 180 -6.68 -11.49 -33.22
C LYS A 180 -7.62 -11.21 -32.03
N ARG A 181 -8.82 -11.80 -32.01
CA ARG A 181 -9.81 -11.61 -30.93
C ARG A 181 -9.25 -11.91 -29.53
N TYR A 182 -8.35 -12.89 -29.40
CA TYR A 182 -7.76 -13.26 -28.11
C TYR A 182 -6.75 -12.22 -27.64
N TYR A 183 -5.96 -11.69 -28.59
CA TYR A 183 -5.04 -10.58 -28.30
C TYR A 183 -5.83 -9.32 -27.90
N ASP A 184 -6.87 -8.97 -28.64
CA ASP A 184 -7.70 -7.79 -28.35
C ASP A 184 -8.42 -7.92 -27.00
N HIS A 185 -8.92 -9.11 -26.68
CA HIS A 185 -9.54 -9.40 -25.39
C HIS A 185 -8.53 -9.34 -24.24
N PHE A 186 -7.30 -9.84 -24.45
CA PHE A 186 -6.21 -9.69 -23.50
C PHE A 186 -5.85 -8.21 -23.28
N LEU A 187 -5.75 -7.39 -24.33
CA LEU A 187 -5.49 -5.96 -24.18
C LEU A 187 -6.60 -5.25 -23.40
N GLY A 188 -7.87 -5.65 -23.57
CA GLY A 188 -8.97 -5.15 -22.74
C GLY A 188 -8.77 -5.43 -21.25
N LEU A 189 -8.16 -6.56 -20.89
CA LEU A 189 -7.78 -6.85 -19.48
C LEU A 189 -6.63 -5.95 -19.01
N VAL A 190 -5.66 -5.71 -19.87
CA VAL A 190 -4.53 -4.81 -19.59
C VAL A 190 -5.02 -3.38 -19.33
N ASP A 191 -6.00 -2.90 -20.10
CA ASP A 191 -6.62 -1.60 -19.88
C ASP A 191 -7.31 -1.50 -18.52
N ILE A 192 -8.05 -2.55 -18.12
CA ILE A 192 -8.67 -2.63 -16.78
C ILE A 192 -7.58 -2.60 -15.69
N PHE A 193 -6.46 -3.30 -15.87
CA PHE A 193 -5.35 -3.28 -14.91
C PHE A 193 -4.69 -1.91 -14.82
N ASN A 194 -4.51 -1.23 -15.94
CA ASN A 194 -3.96 0.13 -15.95
C ASN A 194 -4.90 1.13 -15.27
N ASP A 195 -6.22 0.97 -15.42
CA ASP A 195 -7.20 1.75 -14.65
C ASP A 195 -7.01 1.50 -13.15
N CYS A 196 -6.91 0.24 -12.70
CA CYS A 196 -6.65 -0.08 -11.28
C CYS A 196 -5.34 0.52 -10.71
N LEU A 197 -4.34 0.73 -11.56
CA LEU A 197 -3.03 1.30 -11.23
C LEU A 197 -2.98 2.83 -11.37
N SER A 198 -4.05 3.46 -11.86
CA SER A 198 -4.08 4.90 -12.10
C SER A 198 -4.04 5.67 -10.78
N MET A 199 -3.18 6.70 -10.73
CA MET A 199 -2.98 7.54 -9.54
C MET A 199 -4.27 8.23 -9.08
N SER A 200 -5.15 8.55 -10.03
CA SER A 200 -6.45 9.17 -9.81
C SER A 200 -7.46 8.67 -10.83
N LEU A 201 -8.66 8.35 -10.38
CA LEU A 201 -9.82 8.02 -11.21
C LEU A 201 -11.01 8.85 -10.74
N SER A 202 -11.83 9.32 -11.67
CA SER A 202 -13.10 9.97 -11.32
C SER A 202 -14.12 8.91 -10.92
N ARG A 203 -14.99 9.24 -9.94
CA ARG A 203 -16.05 8.32 -9.52
C ARG A 203 -17.05 8.03 -10.65
N GLU A 204 -17.35 9.04 -11.47
CA GLU A 204 -18.25 8.91 -12.62
C GLU A 204 -17.70 7.95 -13.68
N TYR A 205 -16.40 8.05 -14.01
CA TYR A 205 -15.77 7.11 -14.93
C TYR A 205 -15.77 5.68 -14.38
N VAL A 206 -15.54 5.51 -13.07
CA VAL A 206 -15.56 4.19 -12.45
C VAL A 206 -16.95 3.56 -12.52
N ASP A 207 -17.98 4.33 -12.17
CA ASP A 207 -19.34 3.82 -12.06
C ASP A 207 -20.00 3.56 -13.42
N ASN A 208 -19.67 4.38 -14.43
CA ASN A 208 -20.23 4.26 -15.78
C ASN A 208 -19.31 3.46 -16.71
N ASP A 209 -18.15 4.03 -17.06
CA ASP A 209 -17.30 3.52 -18.15
C ASP A 209 -16.55 2.25 -17.75
N LEU A 210 -15.91 2.24 -16.58
CA LEU A 210 -15.12 1.09 -16.12
C LEU A 210 -16.03 -0.09 -15.79
N ARG A 211 -17.15 0.14 -15.09
CA ARG A 211 -18.16 -0.89 -14.81
C ARG A 211 -18.68 -1.54 -16.09
N ALA A 212 -19.10 -0.73 -17.07
CA ALA A 212 -19.57 -1.23 -18.36
C ALA A 212 -18.49 -2.00 -19.12
N ARG A 213 -17.24 -1.50 -19.13
CA ARG A 213 -16.10 -2.17 -19.78
C ARG A 213 -15.81 -3.54 -19.17
N ILE A 214 -15.79 -3.64 -17.84
CA ILE A 214 -15.54 -4.91 -17.14
C ILE A 214 -16.69 -5.89 -17.38
N GLY A 215 -17.94 -5.45 -17.27
CA GLY A 215 -19.11 -6.31 -17.55
C GLY A 215 -19.08 -6.86 -18.97
N LYS A 216 -18.73 -6.02 -19.95
CA LYS A 216 -18.51 -6.45 -21.34
C LYS A 216 -17.33 -7.43 -21.45
N TRP A 217 -16.21 -7.15 -20.80
CA TRP A 217 -15.03 -8.01 -20.85
C TRP A 217 -15.32 -9.42 -20.32
N VAL A 218 -16.06 -9.53 -19.21
CA VAL A 218 -16.48 -10.82 -18.62
C VAL A 218 -17.46 -11.54 -19.54
N THR A 219 -18.40 -10.83 -20.16
CA THR A 219 -19.32 -11.42 -21.15
C THR A 219 -18.56 -11.99 -22.35
N ASP A 220 -17.59 -11.24 -22.88
CA ASP A 220 -16.73 -11.70 -23.98
C ASP A 220 -15.82 -12.87 -23.55
N TYR A 221 -15.36 -12.86 -22.28
CA TYR A 221 -14.60 -13.97 -21.71
C TYR A 221 -15.43 -15.26 -21.71
N GLU A 222 -16.67 -15.20 -21.23
CA GLU A 222 -17.56 -16.36 -21.22
C GLU A 222 -17.83 -16.87 -22.64
N ARG A 223 -17.99 -15.98 -23.61
CA ARG A 223 -18.14 -16.35 -25.01
C ARG A 223 -16.90 -17.06 -25.58
N TYR A 224 -15.70 -16.60 -25.24
CA TYR A 224 -14.45 -17.09 -25.84
C TYR A 224 -13.86 -18.34 -25.16
N TYR A 225 -13.96 -18.43 -23.84
CA TYR A 225 -13.26 -19.44 -23.05
C TYR A 225 -14.22 -20.44 -22.39
N TYR A 226 -15.31 -19.98 -21.79
CA TYR A 226 -16.37 -20.87 -21.25
C TYR A 226 -17.20 -21.48 -22.38
N GLN A 227 -17.40 -20.73 -23.47
CA GLN A 227 -18.11 -21.15 -24.68
C GLN A 227 -19.56 -21.61 -24.41
N TYR A 228 -20.11 -21.20 -23.26
CA TYR A 228 -21.42 -21.60 -22.79
C TYR A 228 -21.60 -23.12 -22.75
N ASP A 229 -20.54 -23.86 -22.43
CA ASP A 229 -20.54 -25.32 -22.32
C ASP A 229 -20.33 -25.73 -20.85
N GLU A 230 -21.28 -26.45 -20.27
CA GLU A 230 -21.23 -26.90 -18.87
C GLU A 230 -20.01 -27.78 -18.56
N SER A 231 -19.50 -28.53 -19.56
CA SER A 231 -18.26 -29.31 -19.40
C SER A 231 -17.04 -28.40 -19.13
N ARG A 232 -17.16 -27.11 -19.47
CA ARG A 232 -16.12 -26.08 -19.31
C ARG A 232 -16.37 -25.15 -18.14
N LEU A 233 -17.23 -25.49 -17.17
CA LEU A 233 -17.47 -24.67 -15.97
C LEU A 233 -16.19 -24.26 -15.23
N SER A 234 -15.13 -25.07 -15.34
CA SER A 234 -13.80 -24.77 -14.81
C SER A 234 -13.16 -23.49 -15.38
N ALA A 235 -13.65 -22.99 -16.52
CA ALA A 235 -13.29 -21.71 -17.11
C ALA A 235 -13.96 -20.52 -16.42
N CYS A 236 -14.96 -20.70 -15.54
CA CYS A 236 -15.62 -19.62 -14.79
C CYS A 236 -15.22 -19.61 -13.30
N PRO A 237 -13.91 -19.49 -12.96
CA PRO A 237 -13.49 -19.45 -11.57
C PRO A 237 -13.90 -18.13 -10.91
N LEU A 238 -13.91 -18.14 -9.58
CA LEU A 238 -14.20 -16.96 -8.77
C LEU A 238 -13.32 -15.76 -9.11
N THR A 239 -12.08 -15.97 -9.59
CA THR A 239 -11.17 -14.88 -10.01
C THR A 239 -11.71 -14.06 -11.18
N ILE A 240 -12.37 -14.70 -12.15
CA ILE A 240 -12.96 -13.99 -13.30
C ILE A 240 -14.17 -13.19 -12.83
N HIS A 241 -15.04 -13.81 -12.04
CA HIS A 241 -16.19 -13.13 -11.43
C HIS A 241 -15.77 -11.95 -10.54
N ALA A 242 -14.67 -12.07 -9.81
CA ALA A 242 -14.17 -11.02 -8.92
C ALA A 242 -13.84 -9.71 -9.66
N LEU A 243 -13.58 -9.75 -10.97
CA LEU A 243 -13.37 -8.55 -11.78
C LEU A 243 -14.59 -7.63 -11.74
N LEU A 244 -15.81 -8.18 -11.73
CA LEU A 244 -17.06 -7.42 -11.72
C LEU A 244 -17.22 -6.52 -10.48
N HIS A 245 -16.49 -6.81 -9.40
CA HIS A 245 -16.52 -6.06 -8.15
C HIS A 245 -15.40 -5.01 -8.05
N ILE A 246 -14.50 -4.91 -9.05
CA ILE A 246 -13.44 -3.88 -9.07
C ILE A 246 -14.01 -2.46 -8.99
N PRO A 247 -15.08 -2.08 -9.72
CA PRO A 247 -15.66 -0.75 -9.61
C PRO A 247 -16.12 -0.43 -8.19
N ASP A 248 -16.84 -1.36 -7.55
CA ASP A 248 -17.32 -1.18 -6.18
C ASP A 248 -16.16 -1.11 -5.18
N ASP A 249 -15.15 -1.96 -5.34
CA ASP A 249 -13.92 -1.91 -4.54
C ASP A 249 -13.23 -0.53 -4.70
N ILE A 250 -13.16 0.03 -5.92
CA ILE A 250 -12.57 1.35 -6.18
C ILE A 250 -13.41 2.50 -5.59
N LEU A 251 -14.74 2.45 -5.73
CA LEU A 251 -15.63 3.49 -5.20
C LEU A 251 -15.57 3.55 -3.66
N ASN A 252 -15.40 2.39 -3.02
CA ASN A 252 -15.32 2.27 -1.56
C ASN A 252 -13.92 2.60 -1.01
N GLY A 253 -12.86 2.09 -1.63
CA GLY A 253 -11.49 2.17 -1.11
C GLY A 253 -10.57 3.19 -1.80
N GLY A 254 -11.00 3.78 -2.93
CA GLY A 254 -10.14 4.55 -3.83
C GLY A 254 -9.46 3.69 -4.90
N PRO A 255 -8.51 4.23 -5.69
CA PRO A 255 -7.78 3.43 -6.68
C PRO A 255 -7.06 2.23 -6.05
N MET A 256 -7.10 1.06 -6.70
CA MET A 256 -6.66 -0.20 -6.07
C MET A 256 -5.19 -0.18 -5.62
N TRP A 257 -4.30 0.55 -6.30
CA TRP A 257 -2.89 0.68 -5.89
C TRP A 257 -2.69 1.19 -4.46
N THR A 258 -3.70 1.83 -3.87
CA THR A 258 -3.65 2.38 -2.51
C THR A 258 -3.86 1.32 -1.41
N TYR A 259 -4.57 0.23 -1.69
CA TYR A 259 -4.93 -0.80 -0.70
C TYR A 259 -4.79 -2.25 -1.21
N TRP A 260 -4.19 -2.45 -2.39
CA TRP A 260 -3.88 -3.78 -2.92
C TRP A 260 -2.91 -4.58 -2.05
N ASN A 261 -2.83 -5.88 -2.35
CA ASN A 261 -2.25 -6.87 -1.45
C ASN A 261 -0.75 -6.71 -1.16
N TYR A 262 0.04 -6.07 -2.03
CA TYR A 262 1.46 -5.83 -1.72
C TYR A 262 1.64 -5.02 -0.43
N ILE A 263 0.75 -4.06 -0.19
CA ILE A 263 0.78 -3.22 1.01
C ILE A 263 0.13 -3.98 2.18
N THR A 264 -1.02 -4.62 1.95
CA THR A 264 -1.80 -5.26 3.02
C THR A 264 -1.19 -6.58 3.51
N GLU A 265 -0.46 -7.34 2.69
CA GLU A 265 0.26 -8.54 3.13
C GLU A 265 1.44 -8.18 4.03
N SER A 266 2.19 -7.13 3.66
CA SER A 266 3.27 -6.61 4.50
C SER A 266 2.73 -6.12 5.85
N PHE A 267 1.60 -5.40 5.82
CA PHE A 267 0.91 -4.96 7.04
C PHE A 267 0.36 -6.14 7.86
N SER A 268 -0.27 -7.13 7.22
CA SER A 268 -0.83 -8.31 7.88
C SER A 268 0.25 -9.18 8.52
N ARG A 269 1.43 -9.30 7.87
CA ARG A 269 2.61 -9.94 8.47
C ARG A 269 3.03 -9.20 9.73
N ARG A 270 3.10 -7.87 9.67
CA ARG A 270 3.45 -7.05 10.84
C ARG A 270 2.42 -7.18 11.98
N LEU A 271 1.13 -7.16 11.66
CA LEU A 271 0.07 -7.38 12.65
C LEU A 271 0.19 -8.75 13.32
N ARG A 272 0.50 -9.81 12.55
CA ARG A 272 0.72 -11.15 13.09
C ARG A 272 1.91 -11.18 14.06
N GLU A 273 3.03 -10.58 13.69
CA GLU A 273 4.21 -10.47 14.56
C GLU A 273 3.88 -9.74 15.87
N ILE A 274 3.17 -8.61 15.78
CA ILE A 274 2.75 -7.84 16.96
C ILE A 274 1.82 -8.67 17.84
N ALA A 275 0.80 -9.30 17.26
CA ALA A 275 -0.16 -10.12 18.00
C ALA A 275 0.52 -11.31 18.70
N GLN A 276 1.46 -11.98 18.02
CA GLN A 276 2.25 -13.07 18.60
C GLN A 276 3.11 -12.56 19.76
N ASN A 277 3.78 -11.41 19.59
CA ASN A 277 4.58 -10.80 20.64
C ASN A 277 3.71 -10.43 21.85
N THR A 278 2.55 -9.80 21.64
CA THR A 278 1.59 -9.49 22.70
C THR A 278 1.11 -10.75 23.43
N ALA A 279 0.81 -11.83 22.71
CA ALA A 279 0.40 -13.09 23.34
C ALA A 279 1.51 -13.67 24.23
N ILE A 280 2.77 -13.58 23.81
CA ILE A 280 3.94 -14.00 24.60
C ILE A 280 4.09 -13.11 25.83
N LYS A 281 4.02 -11.77 25.67
CA LYS A 281 4.05 -10.80 26.78
C LYS A 281 3.01 -11.12 27.85
N VAL A 282 1.77 -11.38 27.44
CA VAL A 282 0.67 -11.70 28.35
C VAL A 282 0.89 -13.04 29.04
N LYS A 283 1.23 -14.09 28.28
CA LYS A 283 1.36 -15.46 28.80
C LYS A 283 2.52 -15.60 29.80
N TYR A 284 3.63 -14.92 29.56
CA TYR A 284 4.85 -15.05 30.37
C TYR A 284 5.14 -13.83 31.25
N GLN A 285 4.24 -12.84 31.26
CA GLN A 285 4.40 -11.57 31.98
C GLN A 285 5.66 -10.77 31.59
N LEU A 286 6.17 -10.99 30.37
CA LEU A 286 7.41 -10.39 29.85
C LEU A 286 7.20 -9.01 29.22
N TYR A 287 6.36 -8.17 29.84
CA TYR A 287 5.95 -6.90 29.24
C TYR A 287 7.14 -5.95 29.04
N THR A 288 8.08 -5.95 29.99
CA THR A 288 9.28 -5.11 30.01
C THR A 288 10.37 -5.69 29.13
N GLU A 289 10.62 -6.99 29.23
CA GLU A 289 11.72 -7.71 28.55
C GLU A 289 11.49 -7.82 27.05
N LEU A 290 10.22 -7.85 26.62
CA LEU A 290 9.83 -7.87 25.20
C LEU A 290 9.34 -6.49 24.74
N ASP A 291 9.53 -5.42 25.51
CA ASP A 291 9.31 -4.07 25.03
C ASP A 291 10.40 -3.65 24.04
N LEU A 292 10.22 -4.06 22.79
CA LEU A 292 11.04 -3.65 21.65
C LEU A 292 10.68 -2.24 21.16
N SER A 293 9.90 -1.46 21.92
CA SER A 293 9.59 -0.10 21.54
C SER A 293 10.90 0.70 21.50
N PRO A 294 11.19 1.45 20.42
CA PRO A 294 12.37 2.31 20.36
C PRO A 294 12.33 3.43 21.40
N TRP A 295 11.30 3.49 22.24
CA TRP A 295 11.07 4.56 23.21
C TRP A 295 11.86 4.30 24.49
N HIS A 296 11.94 3.05 24.95
CA HIS A 296 12.50 2.74 26.27
C HIS A 296 14.00 3.05 26.40
N GLU A 297 14.83 2.71 25.40
CA GLU A 297 16.26 3.05 25.42
C GLU A 297 16.57 4.51 25.00
N GLU A 298 15.69 5.14 24.20
CA GLU A 298 15.97 6.44 23.57
C GLU A 298 15.50 7.63 24.41
N GLU A 299 14.43 7.48 25.21
CA GLU A 299 14.00 8.52 26.15
C GLU A 299 15.01 8.77 27.27
N LEU A 300 15.72 7.71 27.69
CA LEU A 300 16.74 7.76 28.74
C LEU A 300 18.10 8.31 28.26
N SER A 301 18.37 8.32 26.95
CA SER A 301 19.71 8.60 26.40
C SER A 301 19.80 9.85 25.51
N GLY A 302 18.68 10.53 25.25
CA GLY A 302 18.63 11.69 24.36
C GLY A 302 19.08 13.00 25.00
N HIS A 303 19.82 13.81 24.24
CA HIS A 303 20.31 15.12 24.66
C HIS A 303 19.47 16.24 24.07
N VAL A 304 19.09 17.23 24.89
CA VAL A 304 18.40 18.44 24.42
C VAL A 304 19.44 19.46 24.02
N VAL A 305 19.35 19.98 22.80
CA VAL A 305 20.30 20.97 22.28
C VAL A 305 19.88 22.37 22.74
N ALA A 306 20.78 23.07 23.43
CA ALA A 306 20.54 24.44 23.87
C ALA A 306 20.18 25.35 22.68
N GLY A 307 19.13 26.16 22.84
CA GLY A 307 18.61 27.04 21.78
C GLY A 307 17.60 26.39 20.81
N TYR A 308 17.36 25.07 20.91
CA TYR A 308 16.44 24.33 20.04
C TYR A 308 15.37 23.62 20.85
N ASN A 309 14.51 24.42 21.48
CA ASN A 309 13.37 23.94 22.26
C ASN A 309 12.43 23.15 21.34
N GLY A 310 12.28 21.85 21.62
CA GLY A 310 11.45 20.94 20.81
C GLY A 310 12.22 19.91 20.00
N ILE A 311 13.56 19.91 20.06
CA ILE A 311 14.40 18.92 19.39
C ILE A 311 15.24 18.16 20.42
N ARG A 312 15.29 16.83 20.29
CA ARG A 312 16.16 15.94 21.07
C ARG A 312 17.05 15.13 20.13
N VAL A 313 18.36 15.15 20.34
CA VAL A 313 19.32 14.36 19.57
C VAL A 313 19.61 13.03 20.25
N LEU A 314 19.75 11.97 19.46
CA LEU A 314 19.78 10.58 19.91
C LEU A 314 20.99 9.84 19.32
N ARG A 315 21.46 8.83 20.05
CA ARG A 315 22.57 7.96 19.63
C ARG A 315 22.30 7.29 18.27
N PRO A 316 23.34 6.90 17.51
CA PRO A 316 24.78 6.98 17.84
C PRO A 316 25.32 8.42 17.83
N ARG A 317 26.33 8.70 18.66
CA ARG A 317 27.02 9.99 18.74
C ARG A 317 28.47 9.79 18.29
N ALA A 318 28.95 10.63 17.38
CA ALA A 318 30.34 10.64 16.96
C ALA A 318 30.90 12.07 17.01
N THR A 319 32.21 12.21 17.13
CA THR A 319 32.91 13.48 16.98
C THR A 319 33.95 13.32 15.88
N GLY A 320 34.01 14.27 14.95
CA GLY A 320 35.01 14.28 13.89
C GLY A 320 34.69 15.30 12.79
N PRO A 321 35.52 15.39 11.76
CA PRO A 321 35.36 16.37 10.68
C PRO A 321 34.11 16.08 9.85
N LEU A 322 33.61 17.11 9.16
CA LEU A 322 32.57 16.93 8.16
C LEU A 322 33.11 16.19 6.94
N SER A 323 32.25 15.39 6.31
CA SER A 323 32.57 14.86 4.98
C SER A 323 32.69 16.01 3.97
N ASN A 324 33.55 15.87 2.96
CA ASN A 324 33.76 16.91 1.93
C ASN A 324 32.44 17.44 1.35
N ARG A 325 31.47 16.55 1.15
CA ARG A 325 30.12 16.92 0.66
C ARG A 325 29.40 17.84 1.64
N LEU A 326 29.42 17.54 2.93
CA LEU A 326 28.79 18.37 3.96
C LEU A 326 29.52 19.69 4.16
N THR A 327 30.85 19.69 4.07
CA THR A 327 31.65 20.93 4.16
C THR A 327 31.28 21.93 3.07
N THR A 328 31.19 21.48 1.80
CA THR A 328 30.75 22.32 0.68
C THR A 328 29.35 22.87 0.93
N ALA A 329 28.44 21.98 1.31
CA ALA A 329 27.04 22.28 1.53
C ALA A 329 26.85 23.33 2.66
N VAL A 330 27.53 23.17 3.80
CA VAL A 330 27.47 24.11 4.93
C VAL A 330 28.13 25.44 4.58
N SER A 331 29.26 25.41 3.89
CA SER A 331 29.94 26.63 3.43
C SER A 331 29.04 27.45 2.50
N GLU A 332 28.41 26.82 1.50
CA GLU A 332 27.46 27.50 0.59
C GLU A 332 26.30 28.15 1.33
N HIS A 333 25.76 27.49 2.36
CA HIS A 333 24.70 28.09 3.16
C HIS A 333 25.19 29.31 3.94
N ILE A 334 26.35 29.24 4.59
CA ILE A 334 26.91 30.37 5.33
C ILE A 334 27.15 31.56 4.39
N GLN A 335 27.73 31.30 3.21
CA GLN A 335 27.91 32.30 2.15
C GLN A 335 26.59 32.98 1.80
N ASN A 336 25.54 32.20 1.54
CA ASN A 336 24.24 32.73 1.14
C ASN A 336 23.51 33.47 2.28
N ARG A 337 23.57 32.93 3.51
CA ARG A 337 22.82 33.45 4.65
C ARG A 337 23.41 34.73 5.21
N TYR A 338 24.73 34.82 5.23
CA TYR A 338 25.48 35.93 5.83
C TYR A 338 26.19 36.81 4.79
N ARG A 339 26.07 36.48 3.49
CA ARG A 339 26.66 37.21 2.36
C ARG A 339 28.18 37.41 2.48
N VAL A 340 28.86 36.34 2.91
CA VAL A 340 30.33 36.31 3.08
C VAL A 340 31.00 35.54 1.94
N SER A 341 32.30 35.77 1.75
CA SER A 341 33.07 35.07 0.72
C SER A 341 33.29 33.59 1.07
N PRO A 342 33.55 32.72 0.07
CA PRO A 342 33.79 31.29 0.31
C PRO A 342 34.93 31.00 1.29
N ALA A 343 36.00 31.80 1.24
CA ALA A 343 37.15 31.67 2.13
C ALA A 343 36.78 31.96 3.59
N VAL A 344 36.00 33.02 3.82
CA VAL A 344 35.53 33.39 5.17
C VAL A 344 34.54 32.35 5.70
N ALA A 345 33.65 31.84 4.85
CA ALA A 345 32.71 30.79 5.23
C ALA A 345 33.42 29.49 5.66
N LEU A 346 34.45 29.07 4.93
CA LEU A 346 35.25 27.88 5.28
C LEU A 346 36.06 28.09 6.57
N GLN A 347 36.69 29.26 6.74
CA GLN A 347 37.44 29.60 7.96
C GLN A 347 36.56 29.71 9.21
N SER A 348 35.25 29.90 9.04
CA SER A 348 34.28 29.98 10.14
C SER A 348 33.79 28.62 10.62
N LEU A 349 34.18 27.52 9.97
CA LEU A 349 33.80 26.17 10.37
C LEU A 349 34.76 25.64 11.43
N PRO A 350 34.26 25.06 12.54
CA PRO A 350 35.08 24.28 13.46
C PRO A 350 35.79 23.12 12.77
N ASP A 351 36.96 22.72 13.27
CA ASP A 351 37.70 21.56 12.75
C ASP A 351 36.96 20.25 13.05
N ASP A 352 36.26 20.18 14.18
CA ASP A 352 35.51 19.01 14.64
C ASP A 352 34.04 19.31 14.92
N PHE A 353 33.18 18.37 14.52
CA PHE A 353 31.75 18.44 14.75
C PHE A 353 31.27 17.24 15.56
N THR A 354 30.27 17.46 16.42
CA THR A 354 29.53 16.35 17.04
C THR A 354 28.35 15.99 16.15
N HIS A 355 28.36 14.75 15.69
CA HIS A 355 27.35 14.14 14.85
C HIS A 355 26.41 13.28 15.70
N TRP A 356 25.14 13.29 15.34
CA TRP A 356 24.11 12.47 15.98
C TRP A 356 23.37 11.68 14.90
N GLY A 357 23.21 10.38 15.12
CA GLY A 357 22.59 9.51 14.13
C GLY A 357 21.09 9.64 14.07
N ARG A 358 20.43 10.24 15.07
CA ARG A 358 18.97 10.37 15.13
C ARG A 358 18.53 11.65 15.82
N ILE A 359 17.37 12.17 15.42
CA ILE A 359 16.76 13.38 15.95
C ILE A 359 15.27 13.13 16.16
N SER A 360 14.76 13.53 17.32
CA SER A 360 13.35 13.42 17.69
C SER A 360 12.73 14.80 17.86
N PHE A 361 11.58 15.02 17.24
CA PHE A 361 10.82 16.27 17.32
C PHE A 361 9.74 16.15 18.40
N LEU A 362 9.94 16.83 19.52
CA LEU A 362 9.07 16.72 20.70
C LEU A 362 7.69 17.36 20.47
N ALA A 363 7.61 18.40 19.63
CA ALA A 363 6.37 19.10 19.32
C ALA A 363 5.42 18.31 18.41
N SER A 364 5.92 17.33 17.65
CA SER A 364 5.16 16.52 16.70
C SER A 364 4.92 15.08 17.19
N GLY A 365 4.78 14.90 18.50
CA GLY A 365 4.51 13.58 19.09
C GLY A 365 5.71 12.62 19.11
N GLY A 366 6.94 13.15 18.95
CA GLY A 366 8.19 12.38 19.02
C GLY A 366 8.54 11.61 17.75
N ASP A 367 8.07 12.09 16.59
CA ASP A 367 8.55 11.66 15.27
C ASP A 367 10.08 11.78 15.16
N LYS A 368 10.71 10.80 14.48
CA LYS A 368 12.18 10.67 14.42
C LYS A 368 12.69 10.81 12.99
N MET A 369 13.77 11.57 12.83
CA MET A 369 14.62 11.64 11.64
C MET A 369 15.93 10.91 11.91
N ARG A 370 16.46 10.21 10.91
CA ARG A 370 17.70 9.43 11.01
C ARG A 370 18.76 10.02 10.08
N GLY A 371 20.00 10.08 10.55
CA GLY A 371 21.17 10.50 9.78
C GLY A 371 21.74 9.31 9.00
N ALA A 372 21.82 9.44 7.68
CA ALA A 372 22.27 8.39 6.78
C ALA A 372 23.73 7.96 7.02
N ASP A 373 24.57 8.89 7.49
CA ASP A 373 26.02 8.64 7.67
C ASP A 373 26.35 7.81 8.92
N LEU A 374 25.46 7.78 9.91
CA LEU A 374 25.70 7.14 11.21
C LEU A 374 24.79 5.95 11.50
N VAL A 375 23.71 5.78 10.73
CA VAL A 375 22.74 4.68 10.91
C VAL A 375 22.71 3.85 9.63
N HIS A 376 23.44 2.73 9.62
CA HIS A 376 23.43 1.79 8.50
C HIS A 376 22.12 1.02 8.40
N HIS A 377 21.64 0.83 7.16
CA HIS A 377 20.57 -0.10 6.84
C HIS A 377 21.13 -1.51 6.63
N SER A 378 20.46 -2.53 7.16
CA SER A 378 20.51 -3.86 6.55
C SER A 378 19.46 -3.92 5.44
N GLU A 379 19.84 -4.42 4.27
CA GLU A 379 19.01 -4.45 3.05
C GLU A 379 17.67 -5.18 3.27
N GLY A 380 17.57 -6.07 4.27
CA GLY A 380 16.35 -6.80 4.62
C GLY A 380 15.22 -6.00 5.25
N TYR A 381 15.44 -4.74 5.68
CA TYR A 381 14.45 -3.90 6.38
C TYR A 381 14.13 -2.58 5.65
N MET A 382 14.16 -2.57 4.31
CA MET A 382 13.71 -1.41 3.53
C MET A 382 12.21 -1.16 3.71
N THR A 383 11.83 -0.32 4.68
CA THR A 383 10.61 0.48 4.61
C THR A 383 10.94 1.80 3.90
N ARG A 384 10.01 2.36 3.12
CA ARG A 384 10.16 3.70 2.53
C ARG A 384 10.33 4.71 3.67
N ASP A 385 11.55 5.23 3.88
CA ASP A 385 11.80 6.30 4.84
C ASP A 385 11.28 7.63 4.26
N ALA A 386 10.06 8.00 4.65
CA ALA A 386 9.40 9.25 4.28
C ALA A 386 9.55 10.34 5.35
N SER A 387 10.46 10.18 6.33
CA SER A 387 10.66 11.16 7.41
C SER A 387 10.99 12.56 6.88
N PHE A 388 11.61 12.66 5.70
CA PHE A 388 11.91 13.94 5.03
C PHE A 388 10.64 14.73 4.62
N VAL A 389 9.57 14.04 4.17
CA VAL A 389 8.34 14.68 3.65
C VAL A 389 7.57 15.40 4.76
N LYS A 390 7.62 14.84 5.97
CA LYS A 390 6.97 15.41 7.15
C LYS A 390 7.79 16.55 7.77
N ALA A 391 9.11 16.41 7.82
CA ALA A 391 10.01 17.41 8.42
C ALA A 391 10.07 18.71 7.60
N SER A 392 9.99 18.65 6.27
CA SER A 392 9.93 19.84 5.42
C SER A 392 8.73 20.74 5.73
N HIS A 393 7.61 20.16 6.18
CA HIS A 393 6.42 20.92 6.54
C HIS A 393 6.61 21.66 7.88
N PHE A 394 7.23 21.03 8.90
CA PHE A 394 7.48 21.66 10.19
C PHE A 394 8.52 22.80 10.10
N LEU A 395 9.62 22.58 9.38
CA LEU A 395 10.69 23.58 9.22
C LEU A 395 10.23 24.83 8.44
N TYR A 396 9.33 24.66 7.47
CA TYR A 396 8.76 25.76 6.69
C TYR A 396 7.86 26.66 7.55
N TRP A 397 6.98 26.05 8.35
CA TRP A 397 5.95 26.77 9.11
C TRP A 397 6.43 27.38 10.44
N THR A 398 7.42 26.81 11.11
CA THR A 398 7.89 27.30 12.42
C THR A 398 9.16 28.15 12.36
N LEU A 399 10.01 27.96 11.34
CA LEU A 399 11.30 28.64 11.23
C LEU A 399 11.42 29.54 9.98
N GLY A 400 10.40 29.58 9.12
CA GLY A 400 10.34 30.49 7.95
C GLY A 400 11.37 30.20 6.86
N LEU A 401 11.80 28.94 6.69
CA LEU A 401 12.84 28.54 5.73
C LEU A 401 12.23 27.84 4.50
N ILE A 402 12.51 28.32 3.29
CA ILE A 402 11.97 27.80 2.01
C ILE A 402 12.65 26.48 1.58
N PRO A 403 11.94 25.45 1.04
CA PRO A 403 12.53 24.17 0.71
C PRO A 403 12.91 24.16 -0.78
N PHE A 404 14.22 24.11 -1.06
CA PHE A 404 14.70 23.67 -2.36
C PHE A 404 15.52 22.39 -2.19
N SER A 405 14.88 21.29 -2.59
CA SER A 405 15.41 19.94 -2.76
C SER A 405 15.95 19.22 -1.52
N THR A 406 15.80 17.89 -1.54
CA THR A 406 16.21 16.90 -0.53
C THR A 406 17.70 16.92 -0.15
N ARG A 407 18.54 17.71 -0.82
CA ARG A 407 20.00 17.74 -0.59
C ARG A 407 20.48 18.81 0.39
N THR A 408 19.63 19.74 0.81
CA THR A 408 20.06 20.94 1.56
C THR A 408 19.76 20.88 3.07
N MET A 409 19.05 19.85 3.55
CA MET A 409 18.57 19.82 4.94
C MET A 409 19.62 19.40 5.99
N LEU A 410 20.64 18.59 5.61
CA LEU A 410 21.73 18.23 6.52
C LEU A 410 22.59 19.46 6.90
N ILE A 411 22.66 20.45 6.01
CA ILE A 411 23.38 21.70 6.22
C ILE A 411 22.77 22.50 7.38
N GLN A 412 21.44 22.58 7.43
CA GLN A 412 20.73 23.40 8.41
C GLN A 412 20.96 22.93 9.85
N MET A 413 21.29 21.65 10.06
CA MET A 413 21.52 21.09 11.41
C MET A 413 22.91 21.35 11.97
N LEU A 414 23.90 21.67 11.13
CA LEU A 414 25.26 22.04 11.56
C LEU A 414 25.39 23.54 11.91
N ILE A 415 24.57 24.39 11.29
CA ILE A 415 24.54 25.85 11.49
C ILE A 415 24.01 26.24 12.87
N ILE A 416 23.15 25.40 13.42
CA ILE A 416 22.55 25.53 14.75
C ILE A 416 23.62 25.65 15.85
N ARG A 417 24.72 24.90 15.74
CA ARG A 417 25.82 24.94 16.70
C ARG A 417 26.85 26.04 16.40
N ALA A 418 27.12 26.32 15.12
CA ALA A 418 27.99 27.41 14.71
C ALA A 418 27.46 28.78 15.21
N LYS A 419 26.14 28.98 15.24
CA LYS A 419 25.52 30.21 15.75
C LYS A 419 25.71 30.42 17.26
N HIS A 420 25.82 29.34 18.05
CA HIS A 420 25.98 29.43 19.51
C HIS A 420 27.45 29.62 19.92
N GLU A 421 28.41 29.09 19.14
CA GLU A 421 29.84 29.23 19.42
C GLU A 421 30.46 30.51 18.79
N LEU A 422 29.90 31.05 17.70
CA LEU A 422 30.39 32.29 17.08
C LEU A 422 29.85 33.58 17.72
N MET A 423 28.74 33.52 18.47
CA MET A 423 28.11 34.71 19.06
C MET A 423 28.56 35.02 20.51
N SER A 424 29.34 34.18 21.19
CA SER A 424 29.80 34.51 22.55
C SER A 424 31.03 35.41 22.59
N ASP A 425 31.91 35.39 21.57
CA ASP A 425 33.27 35.88 21.77
C ASP A 425 33.76 36.99 20.83
N ARG A 426 33.04 37.40 19.76
CA ARG A 426 33.64 38.32 18.76
C ARG A 426 32.80 39.45 18.14
N TRP A 427 31.56 39.71 18.56
CA TRP A 427 30.81 40.82 17.93
C TRP A 427 29.87 41.56 18.89
N PRO A 428 30.18 42.80 19.31
CA PRO A 428 29.16 43.69 19.85
C PRO A 428 28.32 44.21 18.68
N MET A 429 27.09 43.72 18.52
CA MET A 429 26.12 44.28 17.56
C MET A 429 25.32 45.39 18.24
N ASP A 430 25.48 46.60 17.72
CA ASP A 430 24.66 47.77 18.03
C ASP A 430 23.27 47.59 17.42
N ASN A 431 22.23 47.72 18.24
CA ASN A 431 20.83 47.53 17.85
C ASN A 431 20.27 48.84 17.33
N SER A 432 20.13 49.01 16.01
CA SER A 432 19.02 49.81 15.47
C SER A 432 18.85 49.66 13.95
N SER A 433 17.57 49.62 13.56
CA SER A 433 17.04 49.79 12.20
C SER A 433 17.23 48.62 11.22
N ALA A 434 16.15 47.88 11.00
CA ALA A 434 15.57 47.57 9.68
C ALA A 434 14.75 46.27 9.72
N PHE A 435 13.57 46.29 10.37
CA PHE A 435 12.47 45.39 10.03
C PHE A 435 11.15 46.13 10.29
N SER A 436 10.85 47.08 9.41
CA SER A 436 9.48 47.54 9.20
C SER A 436 9.13 47.32 7.73
N ASN A 437 7.91 46.82 7.52
CA ASN A 437 7.20 46.61 6.25
C ASN A 437 7.22 45.17 5.68
N SER A 438 6.26 44.37 6.15
CA SER A 438 5.61 43.32 5.35
C SER A 438 4.14 43.72 5.14
N PRO A 439 3.57 43.63 3.92
CA PRO A 439 2.14 43.80 3.71
C PRO A 439 1.38 42.50 4.03
N SER A 440 0.26 42.70 4.72
CA SER A 440 -0.80 41.76 5.07
C SER A 440 -1.53 41.17 3.86
N LEU A 441 -1.72 39.84 3.79
CA LEU A 441 -2.81 39.22 3.01
C LEU A 441 -3.34 37.92 3.67
N PHE A 442 -4.63 37.99 4.03
CA PHE A 442 -5.65 36.95 4.27
C PHE A 442 -5.50 35.90 5.40
N HIS A 443 -6.25 36.18 6.47
CA HIS A 443 -6.73 35.25 7.49
C HIS A 443 -7.75 34.25 6.90
N LEU A 444 -7.56 32.95 7.14
CA LEU A 444 -8.63 31.94 7.09
C LEU A 444 -8.66 31.23 8.44
N SER A 445 -9.63 31.61 9.26
CA SER A 445 -9.96 30.97 10.53
C SER A 445 -10.73 29.67 10.27
N VAL A 446 -10.20 28.54 10.70
CA VAL A 446 -10.99 27.31 10.86
C VAL A 446 -11.28 27.13 12.35
N THR A 447 -12.48 27.53 12.76
CA THR A 447 -13.07 27.20 14.06
C THR A 447 -13.46 25.72 14.06
N ARG A 448 -12.88 24.93 14.96
CA ARG A 448 -13.38 23.57 15.27
C ARG A 448 -14.61 23.69 16.19
N PRO A 449 -15.72 22.96 15.93
CA PRO A 449 -16.80 22.86 16.90
C PRO A 449 -16.39 21.96 18.08
N PRO A 450 -16.96 22.15 19.29
CA PRO A 450 -16.55 21.45 20.49
C PRO A 450 -17.00 19.98 20.48
N VAL A 451 -16.09 19.11 20.91
CA VAL A 451 -16.34 17.68 21.17
C VAL A 451 -17.28 17.57 22.38
N ARG A 452 -18.46 16.96 22.19
CA ARG A 452 -19.34 16.58 23.30
C ARG A 452 -18.72 15.40 24.05
N SER A 453 -18.36 15.62 25.31
CA SER A 453 -18.00 14.56 26.26
C SER A 453 -19.24 13.73 26.61
N PHE A 454 -19.18 12.41 26.42
CA PHE A 454 -20.13 11.48 27.02
C PHE A 454 -19.40 10.65 28.07
N SER A 455 -19.85 10.77 29.31
CA SER A 455 -19.44 9.94 30.45
C SER A 455 -20.12 8.56 30.35
N PRO A 456 -19.45 7.47 30.77
CA PRO A 456 -20.04 6.13 30.74
C PRO A 456 -21.00 5.93 31.92
N PRO A 457 -22.18 5.29 31.74
CA PRO A 457 -22.91 4.74 32.86
C PRO A 457 -22.34 3.37 33.25
N PHE A 458 -21.95 3.31 34.51
CA PHE A 458 -21.79 2.19 35.44
C PHE A 458 -22.02 0.75 34.98
N ALA A 459 -21.09 -0.10 35.44
CA ALA A 459 -21.36 -1.47 35.86
C ALA A 459 -22.12 -1.47 37.21
N GLN A 460 -23.39 -1.86 37.17
CA GLN A 460 -24.06 -2.85 38.03
C GLN A 460 -25.54 -2.93 37.66
#